data_AF-A0A7K3D7Z1-F1
#
_entry.id   AF-A0A7K3D7Z1-F1
#
_cell.length_a   1.000
_cell.length_b   1.000
_cell.length_c   1.000
_cell.angle_alpha   90.00
_cell.angle_beta   90.00
_cell.angle_gamma   90.00
#
_symmetry.space_group_name_H-M   'P 1'
#
loop_
_entity.id
_entity.type
_entity.pdbx_description
1 polymer ?
#
loop_
_entity_poly.entity_id
_entity_poly.type
_entity_poly.pdbx_seq_one_letter_code
_entity_poly.pdbx_strand_id
1 'polypeptide(L)'
;MSTPRTPPPLAGGAQGADALEPLLGIALDALRTGAAARGGPLPAGGPETVAAHVRAAAHPVLPDHGTGPETALRTLVHALTEGAADPAEPLCAAHLHCPPLAVATAADLAASALNPSMDSWDQAPAATALEALVTRALADEIHTDGDALITTGGTEANQLALLLAREAPTTP
;
A
#
# COMPACT_ATOMS: atom_id res chain seq x y z
N MET A 1 40.08 9.09 -5.88
CA MET A 1 39.39 8.35 -6.95
C MET A 1 37.99 8.03 -6.44
N SER A 2 36.94 8.56 -7.07
CA SER A 2 35.56 8.23 -6.69
C SER A 2 35.26 6.81 -7.16
N THR A 3 34.88 5.91 -6.26
CA THR A 3 34.47 4.56 -6.62
C THR A 3 33.24 4.64 -7.55
N PRO A 4 33.20 3.91 -8.67
CA PRO A 4 32.03 3.91 -9.54
C PRO A 4 30.81 3.46 -8.73
N ARG A 5 29.80 4.30 -8.67
CA ARG A 5 28.60 4.07 -7.87
C ARG A 5 27.75 3.03 -8.58
N THR A 6 27.77 1.79 -8.11
CA THR A 6 26.83 0.75 -8.57
C THR A 6 25.40 1.27 -8.37
N PRO A 7 24.54 1.23 -9.39
CA PRO A 7 23.15 1.63 -9.23
C PRO A 7 22.47 0.73 -8.18
N PRO A 8 21.49 1.27 -7.42
CA PRO A 8 20.75 0.47 -6.46
C PRO A 8 20.00 -0.66 -7.18
N PRO A 9 19.77 -1.80 -6.52
CA PRO A 9 18.94 -2.85 -7.08
C PRO A 9 17.52 -2.32 -7.32
N LEU A 10 16.90 -2.72 -8.42
CA LEU A 10 15.54 -2.34 -8.78
C LEU A 10 14.58 -3.50 -8.47
N ALA A 11 13.43 -3.19 -7.88
CA ALA A 11 12.38 -4.18 -7.57
C ALA A 11 11.78 -4.78 -8.84
N GLY A 12 11.71 -3.99 -9.92
CA GLY A 12 11.34 -4.44 -11.25
C GLY A 12 12.54 -5.00 -12.03
N GLY A 13 12.31 -6.06 -12.81
CA GLY A 13 13.31 -6.67 -13.69
C GLY A 13 13.74 -8.07 -13.25
N ALA A 14 14.63 -8.70 -14.03
CA ALA A 14 14.96 -10.12 -13.90
C ALA A 14 15.56 -10.52 -12.54
N GLN A 15 16.26 -9.60 -11.86
CA GLN A 15 16.86 -9.82 -10.54
C GLN A 15 16.05 -9.19 -9.39
N GLY A 16 14.87 -8.63 -9.71
CA GLY A 16 14.07 -7.88 -8.74
C GLY A 16 13.59 -8.71 -7.57
N ALA A 17 13.14 -9.94 -7.83
CA ALA A 17 12.72 -10.88 -6.79
C ALA A 17 13.87 -11.20 -5.82
N ASP A 18 15.05 -11.55 -6.36
CA ASP A 18 16.24 -11.86 -5.56
C ASP A 18 16.70 -10.66 -4.71
N ALA A 19 16.57 -9.44 -5.25
CA ALA A 19 16.89 -8.22 -4.51
C ALA A 19 15.86 -7.88 -3.42
N LEU A 20 14.58 -8.22 -3.63
CA LEU A 20 13.51 -7.97 -2.67
C LEU A 20 13.54 -8.95 -1.50
N GLU A 21 13.84 -10.22 -1.73
CA GLU A 21 13.77 -11.30 -0.74
C GLU A 21 14.40 -10.94 0.63
N PRO A 22 15.68 -10.50 0.73
CA PRO A 22 16.27 -10.17 2.03
C PRO A 22 15.59 -8.97 2.71
N LEU A 23 15.12 -7.99 1.95
CA LEU A 23 14.42 -6.82 2.48
C LEU A 23 13.03 -7.19 3.00
N LEU A 24 12.31 -8.06 2.28
CA LEU A 24 11.02 -8.57 2.71
C LEU A 24 11.15 -9.41 3.99
N GLY A 25 12.19 -10.22 4.13
CA GLY A 25 12.49 -10.92 5.38
C GLY A 25 12.60 -9.96 6.58
N ILE A 26 13.34 -8.86 6.41
CA ILE A 26 13.48 -7.83 7.44
C ILE A 26 12.15 -7.15 7.76
N ALA A 27 11.35 -6.81 6.73
CA ALA A 27 10.05 -6.19 6.94
C ALA A 27 9.09 -7.13 7.70
N LEU A 28 9.06 -8.41 7.35
CA LEU A 28 8.22 -9.41 8.02
C LEU A 28 8.61 -9.61 9.50
N ASP A 29 9.91 -9.62 9.81
CA ASP A 29 10.37 -9.69 11.20
C ASP A 29 10.06 -8.41 11.98
N ALA A 30 10.19 -7.24 11.35
CA ALA A 30 9.82 -5.96 11.95
C ALA A 30 8.31 -5.85 12.21
N LEU A 31 7.46 -6.31 11.28
CA LEU A 31 6.01 -6.42 11.45
C LEU A 31 5.68 -7.33 12.66
N ARG A 32 6.32 -8.50 12.75
CA ARG A 32 6.10 -9.44 13.86
C ARG A 32 6.46 -8.83 15.21
N THR A 33 7.63 -8.22 15.30
CA THR A 33 8.13 -7.64 16.57
C THR A 33 7.38 -6.38 16.97
N GLY A 34 7.01 -5.52 16.02
CA GLY A 34 6.23 -4.32 16.30
C GLY A 34 4.78 -4.64 16.71
N ALA A 35 4.15 -5.65 16.10
CA ALA A 35 2.82 -6.10 16.53
C ALA A 35 2.84 -6.65 17.97
N ALA A 36 3.89 -7.40 18.34
CA ALA A 36 4.07 -7.85 19.71
C ALA A 36 4.28 -6.69 20.70
N ALA A 37 5.00 -5.64 20.30
CA ALA A 37 5.21 -4.43 21.10
C ALA A 37 3.93 -3.61 21.29
N ARG A 38 3.07 -3.51 20.25
CA ARG A 38 1.76 -2.85 20.33
C ARG A 38 0.87 -3.46 21.40
N GLY A 39 0.78 -4.79 21.44
CA GLY A 39 0.10 -5.55 22.49
C GLY A 39 -1.44 -5.47 22.52
N GLY A 40 -2.10 -4.86 21.53
CA GLY A 40 -3.55 -4.72 21.47
C GLY A 40 -4.06 -4.05 20.17
N PRO A 41 -5.35 -3.64 20.14
CA PRO A 41 -5.96 -3.02 18.96
C PRO A 41 -5.38 -1.64 18.63
N LEU A 42 -4.81 -0.95 19.63
CA LEU A 42 -4.12 0.33 19.50
C LEU A 42 -2.91 0.38 20.46
N PRO A 43 -1.87 1.18 20.17
CA PRO A 43 -0.78 1.44 21.10
C PRO A 43 -1.27 2.20 22.36
N ALA A 44 -0.60 1.96 23.48
CA ALA A 44 -0.82 2.70 24.71
C ALA A 44 -0.21 4.12 24.67
N GLY A 45 -0.64 4.99 25.59
CA GLY A 45 -0.02 6.31 25.81
C GLY A 45 -0.58 7.47 24.97
N GLY A 46 -1.53 7.20 24.07
CA GLY A 46 -2.22 8.24 23.30
C GLY A 46 -1.38 8.87 22.18
N PRO A 47 -1.93 9.83 21.43
CA PRO A 47 -1.35 10.33 20.20
C PRO A 47 0.00 11.02 20.40
N GLU A 48 0.21 11.73 21.50
CA GLU A 48 1.49 12.41 21.79
C GLU A 48 2.64 11.41 22.00
N THR A 49 2.37 10.32 22.73
CA THR A 49 3.36 9.26 22.98
C THR A 49 3.73 8.55 21.68
N VAL A 50 2.73 8.17 20.87
CA VAL A 50 2.96 7.55 19.56
C VAL A 50 3.77 8.48 18.65
N ALA A 51 3.40 9.76 18.57
CA ALA A 51 4.13 10.75 17.77
C ALA A 51 5.58 10.94 18.24
N ALA A 52 5.83 10.90 19.55
CA ALA A 52 7.17 10.98 20.10
C ALA A 52 8.02 9.75 19.75
N HIS A 53 7.45 8.54 19.85
CA HIS A 53 8.13 7.30 19.46
C HIS A 53 8.47 7.27 17.96
N VAL A 54 7.51 7.60 17.10
CA VAL A 54 7.74 7.68 15.64
C VAL A 54 8.80 8.71 15.31
N ARG A 55 8.75 9.90 15.95
CA ARG A 55 9.76 10.94 15.75
C ARG A 55 11.15 10.46 16.19
N ALA A 56 11.26 9.78 17.33
CA ALA A 56 12.53 9.27 17.82
C ALA A 56 13.12 8.21 16.86
N ALA A 57 12.28 7.30 16.35
CA ALA A 57 12.71 6.26 15.41
C ALA A 57 13.12 6.84 14.04
N ALA A 58 12.45 7.91 13.59
CA ALA A 58 12.67 8.50 12.27
C ALA A 58 13.67 9.65 12.26
N HIS A 59 14.19 10.16 13.39
CA HIS A 59 15.00 11.38 13.39
C HIS A 59 16.50 11.14 13.06
N PRO A 60 17.11 11.94 12.16
CA PRO A 60 16.45 12.88 11.25
C PRO A 60 15.79 12.11 10.10
N VAL A 61 14.63 12.57 9.64
CA VAL A 61 13.82 11.84 8.62
C VAL A 61 14.60 11.67 7.31
N LEU A 62 15.44 12.66 6.99
CA LEU A 62 16.34 12.66 5.84
C LEU A 62 17.75 13.01 6.35
N PRO A 63 18.55 12.01 6.79
CA PRO A 63 19.91 12.24 7.23
C PRO A 63 20.83 12.57 6.03
N ASP A 64 21.88 13.36 6.27
CA ASP A 64 22.94 13.59 5.27
C ASP A 64 23.63 12.28 4.84
N HIS A 65 23.67 11.30 5.74
CA HIS A 65 24.19 9.96 5.50
C HIS A 65 23.19 8.89 5.96
N GLY A 66 22.73 8.05 5.04
CA GLY A 66 21.78 6.98 5.34
C GLY A 66 22.38 5.86 6.20
N THR A 67 21.53 5.18 6.97
CA THR A 67 21.89 4.04 7.83
C THR A 67 21.87 2.68 7.09
N GLY A 68 21.59 2.70 5.79
CA GLY A 68 21.40 1.51 4.94
C GLY A 68 19.94 1.04 4.92
N PRO A 69 19.50 0.37 3.83
CA PRO A 69 18.11 -0.04 3.65
C PRO A 69 17.64 -1.03 4.71
N GLU A 70 18.51 -1.94 5.18
CA GLU A 70 18.18 -2.96 6.17
C GLU A 70 17.86 -2.33 7.53
N THR A 71 18.71 -1.41 7.99
CA THR A 71 18.52 -0.69 9.24
C THR A 71 17.29 0.20 9.16
N ALA A 72 17.16 0.97 8.08
CA ALA A 72 16.04 1.88 7.88
C ALA A 72 14.70 1.12 7.85
N LEU A 73 14.62 0.04 7.10
CA LEU A 73 13.41 -0.78 7.00
C LEU A 73 13.05 -1.42 8.33
N ARG A 74 14.02 -2.01 9.03
CA ARG A 74 13.80 -2.62 10.35
C ARG A 74 13.25 -1.59 11.35
N THR A 75 13.89 -0.44 11.46
CA THR A 75 13.52 0.60 12.43
C THR A 75 12.14 1.18 12.12
N LEU A 76 11.91 1.58 10.86
CA LEU A 76 10.67 2.26 10.50
C LEU A 76 9.48 1.31 10.47
N VAL A 77 9.62 0.10 9.93
CA VAL A 77 8.51 -0.87 9.92
C VAL A 77 8.15 -1.29 11.33
N HIS A 78 9.12 -1.50 12.22
CA HIS A 78 8.85 -1.82 13.62
C HIS A 78 8.05 -0.69 14.30
N ALA A 79 8.56 0.55 14.23
CA ALA A 79 7.92 1.71 14.85
C ALA A 79 6.52 1.99 14.29
N LEU A 80 6.33 1.85 12.97
CA LEU A 80 5.02 1.99 12.33
C LEU A 80 4.06 0.90 12.78
N THR A 81 4.54 -0.35 12.92
CA THR A 81 3.68 -1.47 13.34
C THR A 81 3.28 -1.35 14.81
N GLU A 82 4.23 -0.99 15.68
CA GLU A 82 3.96 -0.72 17.09
C GLU A 82 2.91 0.39 17.26
N GLY A 83 3.04 1.47 16.48
CA GLY A 83 2.15 2.63 16.53
C GLY A 83 0.83 2.49 15.75
N ALA A 84 0.58 1.37 15.07
CA ALA A 84 -0.59 1.20 14.21
C ALA A 84 -1.87 0.82 15.01
N ALA A 85 -3.03 1.18 14.47
CA ALA A 85 -4.27 0.47 14.82
C ALA A 85 -4.31 -0.88 14.09
N ASP A 86 -4.76 -1.93 14.76
CA ASP A 86 -4.80 -3.29 14.22
C ASP A 86 -6.22 -3.75 13.92
N PRO A 87 -6.74 -3.56 12.69
CA PRO A 87 -8.08 -4.01 12.32
C PRO A 87 -8.25 -5.55 12.32
N ALA A 88 -7.17 -6.33 12.46
CA ALA A 88 -7.26 -7.78 12.64
C ALA A 88 -7.44 -8.19 14.12
N GLU A 89 -7.23 -7.27 15.05
CA GLU A 89 -7.52 -7.49 16.46
C GLU A 89 -9.06 -7.39 16.70
N PRO A 90 -9.72 -8.40 17.29
CA PRO A 90 -11.17 -8.44 17.48
C PRO A 90 -11.83 -7.23 18.18
N LEU A 91 -11.11 -6.54 19.04
CA LEU A 91 -11.52 -5.33 19.77
C LEU A 91 -11.32 -4.05 18.96
N CYS A 92 -10.63 -4.09 17.81
CA CYS A 92 -10.52 -2.97 16.88
C CYS A 92 -11.74 -2.89 15.93
N ALA A 93 -12.94 -2.73 16.50
CA ALA A 93 -14.21 -2.89 15.78
C ALA A 93 -14.99 -1.59 15.54
N ALA A 94 -14.30 -0.45 15.41
CA ALA A 94 -14.96 0.87 15.42
C ALA A 94 -15.47 1.36 14.05
N HIS A 95 -14.71 1.11 12.97
CA HIS A 95 -14.92 1.77 11.68
C HIS A 95 -14.98 0.75 10.53
N LEU A 96 -15.40 1.21 9.35
CA LEU A 96 -15.27 0.47 8.08
C LEU A 96 -13.80 0.42 7.62
N HIS A 97 -12.94 -0.08 8.50
CA HIS A 97 -11.51 -0.28 8.31
C HIS A 97 -11.26 -1.79 8.46
N CYS A 98 -11.25 -2.50 7.33
CA CYS A 98 -11.16 -3.95 7.33
C CYS A 98 -9.72 -4.45 7.53
N PRO A 99 -9.52 -5.61 8.16
CA PRO A 99 -8.23 -6.28 8.14
C PRO A 99 -7.85 -6.66 6.70
N PRO A 100 -6.65 -6.30 6.22
CA PRO A 100 -6.22 -6.67 4.88
C PRO A 100 -6.00 -8.19 4.79
N LEU A 101 -6.48 -8.79 3.70
CA LEU A 101 -6.19 -10.19 3.41
C LEU A 101 -4.71 -10.35 3.05
N ALA A 102 -4.05 -11.40 3.54
CA ALA A 102 -2.65 -11.68 3.21
C ALA A 102 -2.40 -11.78 1.70
N VAL A 103 -3.35 -12.35 0.94
CA VAL A 103 -3.27 -12.42 -0.53
C VAL A 103 -3.35 -11.03 -1.18
N ALA A 104 -4.14 -10.11 -0.63
CA ALA A 104 -4.23 -8.74 -1.15
C ALA A 104 -2.91 -7.99 -0.92
N THR A 105 -2.33 -8.08 0.28
CA THR A 105 -1.02 -7.48 0.57
C THR A 105 0.11 -8.07 -0.30
N ALA A 106 0.07 -9.38 -0.58
CA ALA A 106 1.03 -10.01 -1.49
C ALA A 106 0.83 -9.55 -2.95
N ALA A 107 -0.41 -9.33 -3.38
CA ALA A 107 -0.70 -8.76 -4.70
C ALA A 107 -0.21 -7.31 -4.81
N ASP A 108 -0.37 -6.49 -3.76
CA ASP A 108 0.15 -5.12 -3.70
C ASP A 108 1.68 -5.07 -3.80
N LEU A 109 2.38 -6.04 -3.19
CA LEU A 109 3.83 -6.20 -3.36
C LEU A 109 4.17 -6.43 -4.84
N ALA A 110 3.46 -7.36 -5.51
CA ALA A 110 3.69 -7.64 -6.92
C ALA A 110 3.37 -6.42 -7.81
N ALA A 111 2.25 -5.74 -7.55
CA ALA A 111 1.88 -4.51 -8.25
C ALA A 111 2.92 -3.40 -8.04
N SER A 112 3.44 -3.24 -6.81
CA SER A 112 4.48 -2.26 -6.49
C SER A 112 5.81 -2.58 -7.17
N ALA A 113 6.18 -3.87 -7.27
CA ALA A 113 7.39 -4.28 -7.97
C ALA A 113 7.30 -4.07 -9.49
N LEU A 114 6.11 -4.24 -10.07
CA LEU A 114 5.84 -4.03 -11.50
C LEU A 114 5.60 -2.56 -11.86
N ASN A 115 5.06 -1.78 -10.92
CA ASN A 115 4.73 -0.37 -11.05
C ASN A 115 3.96 -0.02 -12.35
N PRO A 116 2.80 -0.67 -12.62
CA PRO A 116 2.02 -0.39 -13.82
C PRO A 116 1.41 1.02 -13.76
N SER A 117 1.40 1.72 -14.90
CA SER A 117 0.65 2.97 -15.07
C SER A 117 -0.62 2.69 -15.86
N MET A 118 -1.78 2.80 -15.21
CA MET A 118 -3.07 2.35 -15.77
C MET A 118 -3.72 3.36 -16.73
N ASP A 119 -3.03 4.47 -17.04
CA ASP A 119 -3.51 5.52 -17.94
C ASP A 119 -3.36 5.17 -19.43
N SER A 120 -2.45 4.26 -19.78
CA SER A 120 -2.25 3.82 -21.15
C SER A 120 -1.81 2.37 -21.27
N TRP A 121 -2.18 1.75 -22.39
CA TRP A 121 -1.94 0.31 -22.59
C TRP A 121 -0.45 -0.04 -22.70
N ASP A 122 0.37 0.82 -23.30
CA ASP A 122 1.81 0.56 -23.47
C ASP A 122 2.61 0.70 -22.16
N GLN A 123 1.99 1.22 -21.10
CA GLN A 123 2.58 1.29 -19.75
C GLN A 123 2.07 0.18 -18.81
N ALA A 124 0.97 -0.51 -19.16
CA ALA A 124 0.36 -1.52 -18.28
C ALA A 124 -0.41 -2.64 -19.04
N PRO A 125 0.15 -3.25 -20.10
CA PRO A 125 -0.65 -4.04 -21.06
C PRO A 125 -1.40 -5.22 -20.42
N ALA A 126 -0.72 -5.98 -19.55
CA ALA A 126 -1.33 -7.11 -18.84
C ALA A 126 -2.27 -6.67 -17.71
N ALA A 127 -1.93 -5.59 -17.00
CA ALA A 127 -2.75 -5.07 -15.91
C ALA A 127 -4.04 -4.44 -16.45
N THR A 128 -4.00 -3.72 -17.58
CA THR A 128 -5.18 -3.21 -18.29
C THR A 128 -6.11 -4.35 -18.72
N ALA A 129 -5.56 -5.44 -19.26
CA ALA A 129 -6.37 -6.61 -19.63
C ALA A 129 -7.03 -7.26 -18.40
N LEU A 130 -6.31 -7.36 -17.28
CA LEU A 130 -6.84 -7.88 -16.02
C LEU A 130 -7.93 -6.97 -15.46
N GLU A 131 -7.71 -5.65 -15.44
CA GLU A 131 -8.71 -4.69 -14.96
C GLU A 131 -10.00 -4.82 -15.77
N ALA A 132 -9.92 -4.88 -17.10
CA ALA A 132 -11.09 -5.06 -17.95
C ALA A 132 -11.88 -6.34 -17.65
N LEU A 133 -11.20 -7.45 -17.34
CA LEU A 133 -11.85 -8.70 -16.94
C LEU A 133 -12.55 -8.56 -15.58
N VAL A 134 -11.89 -7.92 -14.61
CA VAL A 134 -12.43 -7.73 -13.26
C VAL A 134 -13.61 -6.76 -13.27
N THR A 135 -13.49 -5.62 -13.93
CA THR A 135 -14.56 -4.62 -14.00
C THR A 135 -15.76 -5.16 -14.76
N ARG A 136 -15.55 -5.92 -15.84
CA ARG A 136 -16.64 -6.60 -16.54
C ARG A 136 -17.38 -7.59 -15.62
N ALA A 137 -16.64 -8.43 -14.90
CA ALA A 137 -17.25 -9.37 -13.96
C ALA A 137 -18.05 -8.65 -12.86
N LEU A 138 -17.53 -7.54 -12.32
CA LEU A 138 -18.24 -6.73 -11.33
C LEU A 138 -19.47 -6.03 -11.90
N ALA A 139 -19.40 -5.52 -13.13
CA ALA A 139 -20.54 -4.94 -13.82
C ALA A 139 -21.65 -5.97 -14.04
N ASP A 140 -21.30 -7.19 -14.45
CA ASP A 140 -22.26 -8.28 -14.67
C ASP A 140 -23.04 -8.67 -13.39
N GLU A 141 -22.44 -8.50 -12.20
CA GLU A 141 -23.11 -8.77 -10.91
C GLU A 141 -24.07 -7.66 -10.46
N ILE A 142 -23.86 -6.41 -10.91
CA ILE A 142 -24.58 -5.23 -10.38
C ILE A 142 -25.50 -4.60 -11.43
N HIS A 143 -24.99 -4.40 -12.65
CA HIS A 143 -25.69 -3.77 -13.76
C HIS A 143 -25.20 -4.35 -15.10
N THR A 144 -25.89 -5.38 -15.61
CA THR A 144 -25.46 -6.22 -16.76
C THR A 144 -25.21 -5.48 -18.08
N ASP A 145 -25.78 -4.29 -18.25
CA ASP A 145 -25.59 -3.43 -19.42
C ASP A 145 -24.62 -2.27 -19.17
N GLY A 146 -24.00 -2.24 -17.97
CA GLY A 146 -23.07 -1.21 -17.53
C GLY A 146 -21.62 -1.49 -17.88
N ASP A 147 -20.81 -0.43 -17.75
CA ASP A 147 -19.35 -0.52 -17.71
C ASP A 147 -18.87 -0.06 -16.32
N ALA A 148 -17.66 -0.46 -15.95
CA ALA A 148 -17.07 -0.14 -14.66
C ALA A 148 -15.58 0.16 -14.79
N LEU A 149 -15.09 0.99 -13.87
CA LEU A 149 -13.68 1.31 -13.72
C LEU A 149 -13.28 1.23 -12.25
N ILE A 150 -12.00 1.00 -12.00
CA ILE A 150 -11.44 1.01 -10.64
C ILE A 150 -11.13 2.46 -10.24
N THR A 151 -11.51 2.82 -9.01
CA THR A 151 -11.21 4.14 -8.41
C THR A 151 -10.38 3.94 -7.15
N THR A 152 -9.83 5.02 -6.61
CA THR A 152 -9.12 5.00 -5.32
C THR A 152 -10.04 4.67 -4.13
N GLY A 153 -11.36 4.75 -4.30
CA GLY A 153 -12.34 4.36 -3.30
C GLY A 153 -13.69 5.04 -3.47
N GLY A 154 -14.60 4.80 -2.53
CA GLY A 154 -16.00 5.26 -2.61
C GLY A 154 -16.16 6.77 -2.73
N THR A 155 -15.24 7.58 -2.18
CA THR A 155 -15.29 9.04 -2.31
C THR A 155 -15.10 9.49 -3.76
N GLU A 156 -14.09 8.96 -4.45
CA GLU A 156 -13.85 9.27 -5.86
C GLU A 156 -14.99 8.72 -6.73
N ALA A 157 -15.43 7.48 -6.50
CA ALA A 157 -16.55 6.89 -7.22
C ALA A 157 -17.83 7.74 -7.11
N ASN A 158 -18.16 8.22 -5.90
CA ASN A 158 -19.31 9.11 -5.70
C ASN A 158 -19.15 10.45 -6.42
N GLN A 159 -17.95 11.05 -6.36
CA GLN A 159 -17.68 12.30 -7.06
C GLN A 159 -17.82 12.14 -8.58
N LEU A 160 -17.30 11.05 -9.16
CA LEU A 160 -17.44 10.71 -10.57
C LEU A 160 -18.91 10.48 -10.93
N ALA A 161 -19.66 9.75 -10.12
CA ALA A 161 -21.09 9.52 -10.36
C ALA A 161 -21.89 10.83 -10.37
N LEU A 162 -21.66 11.71 -9.40
CA LEU A 162 -22.31 13.02 -9.34
C LEU A 162 -21.90 13.93 -10.50
N LEU A 163 -20.63 13.89 -10.92
CA LEU A 163 -20.14 14.60 -12.09
C LEU A 163 -20.85 14.12 -13.36
N LEU A 164 -20.89 12.80 -13.59
CA LEU A 164 -21.57 12.21 -14.75
C LEU A 164 -23.06 12.54 -14.76
N ALA A 165 -23.73 12.48 -13.60
CA ALA A 165 -25.13 12.85 -13.49
C ALA A 165 -25.39 14.34 -13.78
N ARG A 166 -24.46 15.22 -13.40
CA ARG A 166 -24.54 16.66 -13.68
C ARG A 166 -24.36 16.96 -15.17
N GLU A 167 -23.42 16.29 -15.83
CA GLU A 167 -23.10 16.48 -17.25
C GLU A 167 -24.03 15.68 -18.18
N ALA A 168 -24.80 14.75 -17.63
CA ALA A 168 -25.76 13.97 -18.40
C ALA A 168 -26.73 14.92 -19.13
N PRO A 169 -26.97 14.70 -20.43
CA PRO A 169 -27.94 15.50 -21.17
C PRO A 169 -29.29 15.42 -20.47
N THR A 170 -29.92 16.56 -20.20
CA THR A 170 -31.34 16.56 -19.88
C THR A 170 -32.08 16.12 -21.13
N THR A 171 -32.63 14.91 -21.14
CA THR A 171 -33.56 14.49 -22.19
C THR A 171 -34.71 15.51 -22.21
N PRO A 172 -34.99 16.16 -23.36
CA PRO A 172 -36.14 17.06 -23.47
C PRO A 172 -37.48 16.33 -23.31
#